data_AF-A0A5C5Y1L6-F1
#
_entry.id   AF-A0A5C5Y1L6-F1
#
_cell.length_a   1.000
_cell.length_b   1.000
_cell.length_c   1.000
_cell.angle_alpha   90.00
_cell.angle_beta   90.00
_cell.angle_gamma   90.00
#
_symmetry.space_group_name_H-M   'P 1'
#
loop_
_entity.id
_entity.type
_entity.pdbx_description
1 polymer ?
#
loop_
_entity_poly.entity_id
_entity_poly.type
_entity_poly.pdbx_seq_one_letter_code
_entity_poly.pdbx_strand_id
1 'polypeptide(L)'
;MKFIEDFKKFALRGNVIDLAIGFTVGAAFTTVVKSLVNDILMPPIGLVSGNADFSDLFFVLNLPDGVQRPEGGFQTLAAAQNVGAVTINYGVFLNNCLALFIIALAMFLIIRIANHVDEELDEAFGDTPPPGEPTEKKCDFCRTKIAYRATRCPHCTSQLSVPDAVARDRSLAGGPTS
;
A
#
# COMPACT_ATOMS: atom_id res chain seq x y z
N MET A 1 -29.11 -5.50 28.47
CA MET A 1 -29.18 -6.07 27.10
C MET A 1 -29.24 -5.01 25.99
N LYS A 2 -29.78 -3.80 26.23
CA LYS A 2 -29.81 -2.72 25.22
C LYS A 2 -28.43 -2.31 24.65
N PHE A 3 -27.38 -2.28 25.46
CA PHE A 3 -26.04 -1.89 24.99
C PHE A 3 -25.48 -2.80 23.88
N ILE A 4 -25.68 -4.11 23.98
CA ILE A 4 -25.21 -5.07 22.95
C ILE A 4 -26.01 -4.91 21.66
N GLU A 5 -27.31 -4.63 21.76
CA GLU A 5 -28.17 -4.38 20.60
C GLU A 5 -27.82 -3.05 19.91
N ASP A 6 -27.55 -2.00 20.69
CA ASP A 6 -27.13 -0.69 20.18
C ASP A 6 -25.72 -0.75 19.58
N PHE A 7 -24.81 -1.50 20.20
CA PHE A 7 -23.47 -1.75 19.67
C PHE A 7 -23.52 -2.58 18.38
N LYS A 8 -24.35 -3.63 18.32
CA LYS A 8 -24.57 -4.41 17.10
C LYS A 8 -25.13 -3.54 15.97
N LYS A 9 -26.09 -2.66 16.25
CA LYS A 9 -26.62 -1.69 15.27
C LYS A 9 -25.56 -0.68 14.81
N PHE A 10 -24.66 -0.25 15.70
CA PHE A 10 -23.55 0.62 15.35
C PHE A 10 -22.49 -0.10 14.49
N ALA A 11 -22.08 -1.30 14.90
CA ALA A 11 -21.06 -2.10 14.23
C ALA A 11 -21.52 -2.60 12.86
N LEU A 12 -22.82 -2.89 12.67
CA LEU A 12 -23.39 -3.31 11.38
C LEU A 12 -23.59 -2.17 10.37
N ARG A 13 -23.20 -0.94 10.71
CA ARG A 13 -23.18 0.16 9.74
C ARG A 13 -22.05 -0.13 8.74
N GLY A 14 -22.40 -0.49 7.50
CA GLY A 14 -21.44 -0.98 6.47
C GLY A 14 -20.17 -0.15 6.33
N ASN A 15 -20.28 1.18 6.36
CA ASN A 15 -19.13 2.11 6.31
C ASN A 15 -18.09 1.90 7.44
N VAL A 16 -18.47 1.37 8.61
CA VAL A 16 -17.56 1.10 9.73
C VAL A 16 -16.86 -0.25 9.54
N ILE A 17 -17.57 -1.25 9.03
CA ILE A 17 -17.00 -2.59 8.77
C ILE A 17 -15.95 -2.51 7.67
N ASP A 18 -16.26 -1.83 6.57
CA ASP A 18 -15.33 -1.70 5.44
C ASP A 18 -14.06 -0.95 5.85
N LEU A 19 -14.20 0.09 6.68
CA LEU A 19 -13.07 0.82 7.25
C LEU A 19 -12.25 -0.05 8.23
N ALA A 20 -12.90 -0.85 9.06
CA ALA A 20 -12.22 -1.76 9.99
C ALA A 20 -11.42 -2.85 9.26
N ILE A 21 -11.99 -3.42 8.19
CA ILE A 21 -11.32 -4.41 7.34
C ILE A 21 -10.12 -3.74 6.65
N GLY A 22 -10.30 -2.56 6.07
CA GLY A 22 -9.23 -1.80 5.41
C GLY A 22 -8.06 -1.51 6.34
N PHE A 23 -8.31 -1.06 7.57
CA PHE A 23 -7.26 -0.82 8.57
C PHE A 23 -6.53 -2.11 8.96
N THR A 24 -7.28 -3.18 9.24
CA THR A 24 -6.70 -4.47 9.68
C THR A 24 -5.83 -5.08 8.61
N VAL A 25 -6.31 -5.11 7.36
CA VAL A 25 -5.55 -5.60 6.20
C VAL A 25 -4.34 -4.69 5.94
N GLY A 26 -4.49 -3.37 6.05
CA GLY A 26 -3.40 -2.41 5.90
C GLY A 26 -2.27 -2.59 6.93
N ALA A 27 -2.62 -2.85 8.20
CA ALA A 27 -1.65 -3.10 9.26
C ALA A 27 -0.89 -4.43 9.05
N ALA A 28 -1.60 -5.49 8.67
CA ALA A 28 -0.99 -6.77 8.34
C ALA A 28 -0.06 -6.67 7.14
N PHE A 29 -0.51 -6.01 6.07
CA PHE A 29 0.27 -5.79 4.85
C PHE A 29 1.56 -5.00 5.13
N THR A 30 1.47 -3.93 5.94
CA THR A 30 2.65 -3.15 6.35
C THR A 30 3.70 -4.03 7.05
N THR A 31 3.26 -5.00 7.85
CA THR A 31 4.17 -5.93 8.54
C THR A 31 4.88 -6.87 7.57
N VAL A 32 4.14 -7.40 6.58
CA VAL A 32 4.72 -8.26 5.53
C VAL A 32 5.75 -7.48 4.71
N VAL A 33 5.43 -6.26 4.31
CA VAL A 33 6.35 -5.39 3.56
C VAL A 33 7.59 -5.07 4.40
N LYS A 34 7.43 -4.76 5.69
CA LYS A 34 8.57 -4.54 6.60
C LYS A 34 9.46 -5.77 6.70
N SER A 35 8.91 -6.98 6.81
CA SER A 35 9.70 -8.21 6.86
C SER A 35 10.44 -8.46 5.54
N LEU A 36 9.78 -8.24 4.39
CA LEU A 36 10.45 -8.33 3.09
C LEU A 36 11.64 -7.37 2.99
N VAL A 37 11.49 -6.13 3.46
CA VAL A 37 12.61 -5.18 3.42
C VAL A 37 13.69 -5.52 4.44
N ASN A 38 13.31 -5.70 5.70
CA ASN A 38 14.25 -5.86 6.80
C ASN A 38 14.97 -7.21 6.77
N ASP A 39 14.26 -8.27 6.43
CA ASP A 39 14.77 -9.64 6.55
C ASP A 39 15.30 -10.18 5.22
N ILE A 40 14.82 -9.69 4.07
CA ILE A 40 15.22 -10.19 2.75
C ILE A 40 16.08 -9.18 1.98
N LEU A 41 15.72 -7.89 1.95
CA LEU A 41 16.49 -6.89 1.18
C LEU A 41 17.69 -6.32 1.93
N MET A 42 17.55 -6.02 3.22
CA MET A 42 18.64 -5.41 4.00
C MET A 42 19.88 -6.29 4.17
N PRO A 43 19.81 -7.62 4.41
CA PRO A 43 21.04 -8.40 4.59
C PRO A 43 21.96 -8.41 3.35
N PRO A 44 21.46 -8.64 2.12
CA PRO A 44 22.29 -8.50 0.91
C PRO A 44 22.82 -7.08 0.70
N ILE A 45 22.00 -6.05 0.94
CA ILE A 45 22.41 -4.64 0.79
C ILE A 45 23.50 -4.30 1.82
N GLY A 46 23.34 -4.76 3.06
CA GLY A 46 24.30 -4.56 4.16
C GLY A 46 25.64 -5.24 3.91
N LEU A 47 25.64 -6.41 3.26
CA LEU A 47 26.87 -7.09 2.82
C LEU A 47 27.59 -6.34 1.70
N VAL A 48 26.87 -5.79 0.72
CA VAL A 48 27.46 -5.05 -0.41
C VAL A 48 27.93 -3.64 0.01
N SER A 49 27.20 -2.99 0.92
CA SER A 49 27.51 -1.64 1.40
C SER A 49 28.45 -1.60 2.61
N GLY A 50 28.98 -2.75 3.05
CA GLY A 50 30.01 -2.83 4.09
C GLY A 50 29.52 -2.54 5.52
N ASN A 51 28.54 -3.30 6.02
CA ASN A 51 27.80 -3.04 7.26
C ASN A 51 27.06 -1.71 7.20
N ALA A 52 25.97 -1.66 6.43
CA ALA A 52 25.05 -0.52 6.36
C ALA A 52 24.24 -0.30 7.66
N ASP A 53 24.86 -0.50 8.82
CA ASP A 53 24.25 -0.20 10.10
C ASP A 53 24.80 1.13 10.63
N PHE A 54 24.06 2.19 10.36
CA PHE A 54 24.35 3.52 10.89
C PHE A 54 23.84 3.67 12.32
N SER A 55 23.22 2.65 12.94
CA SER A 55 22.56 2.77 14.25
C SER A 55 23.52 3.17 15.37
N ASP A 56 24.80 2.83 15.29
CA ASP A 56 25.79 3.21 16.31
C ASP A 56 26.37 4.62 16.15
N LEU A 57 25.88 5.40 15.18
CA LEU A 57 26.17 6.83 15.07
C LEU A 57 25.25 7.64 15.99
N PHE A 58 25.76 8.02 17.15
CA PHE A 58 25.05 8.87 18.10
C PHE A 58 25.98 9.91 18.72
N PHE A 59 25.39 11.02 19.14
CA PHE A 59 26.08 12.11 19.83
C PHE A 59 25.59 12.19 21.27
N VAL A 60 26.50 12.11 22.24
CA VAL A 60 26.15 12.17 23.66
C VAL A 60 26.15 13.63 24.13
N LEU A 61 24.96 14.14 24.49
CA LEU A 61 24.78 15.52 24.95
C LEU A 61 25.00 15.67 26.46
N ASN A 62 24.48 14.74 27.25
CA ASN A 62 24.56 14.81 28.72
C ASN A 62 24.75 13.41 29.32
N LEU A 63 25.64 13.29 30.31
CA LEU A 63 25.79 12.11 31.13
C LEU A 63 25.28 12.44 32.54
N PRO A 64 24.49 11.57 33.18
CA PRO A 64 24.05 11.79 34.55
C PRO A 64 25.24 11.89 35.52
N ASP A 65 25.09 12.73 36.55
CA ASP A 65 26.12 12.99 37.56
C ASP A 65 26.57 11.69 38.23
N GLY A 66 27.84 11.30 38.01
CA GLY A 66 28.44 10.08 38.56
C GLY A 66 28.89 9.03 37.53
N VAL A 67 28.61 9.22 36.23
CA VAL A 67 29.05 8.30 35.17
C VAL A 67 30.22 8.92 34.39
N GLN A 68 31.43 8.33 34.51
CA GLN A 68 32.58 8.74 33.72
C GLN A 68 32.47 8.20 32.29
N ARG A 69 32.68 9.06 31.29
CA ARG A 69 32.73 8.67 29.88
C ARG A 69 33.92 7.71 29.67
N PRO A 70 33.74 6.49 29.15
CA PRO A 70 34.85 5.59 28.86
C PRO A 70 35.85 6.26 27.90
N GLU A 71 37.15 5.99 28.03
CA GLU A 71 38.23 6.64 27.27
C GLU A 71 38.19 6.39 25.74
N GLY A 72 37.23 5.58 25.26
CA GLY A 72 36.93 5.36 23.85
C GLY A 72 35.49 5.71 23.42
N GLY A 73 34.71 6.39 24.28
CA GLY A 73 33.29 6.62 24.05
C GLY A 73 32.43 5.36 24.20
N PHE A 74 31.11 5.50 24.09
CA PHE A 74 30.24 4.32 23.99
C PHE A 74 30.33 3.81 22.56
N GLN A 75 30.70 2.54 22.37
CA GLN A 75 30.79 1.94 21.02
C GLN A 75 29.43 1.53 20.45
N THR A 76 28.41 1.42 21.32
CA THR A 76 27.05 1.07 20.90
C THR A 76 26.04 2.00 21.53
N LEU A 77 24.98 2.30 20.77
CA LEU A 77 23.91 3.19 21.20
C LEU A 77 23.18 2.64 22.43
N ALA A 78 23.04 1.31 22.50
CA ALA A 78 22.50 0.59 23.64
C ALA A 78 23.33 0.80 24.92
N ALA A 79 24.66 0.83 24.82
CA ALA A 79 25.53 1.07 25.97
C ALA A 79 25.34 2.48 26.53
N ALA A 80 25.20 3.50 25.67
CA ALA A 80 24.97 4.88 26.09
C ALA A 80 23.59 5.10 26.73
N GLN A 81 22.56 4.42 26.22
CA GLN A 81 21.20 4.52 26.77
C GLN A 81 21.06 3.82 28.13
N ASN A 82 21.76 2.70 28.36
CA ASN A 82 21.69 1.95 29.61
C ASN A 82 22.25 2.72 30.82
N VAL A 83 23.20 3.63 30.62
CA VAL A 83 23.68 4.55 31.66
C VAL A 83 22.86 5.83 31.75
N GLY A 84 21.73 5.93 31.05
CA GLY A 84 20.84 7.09 31.10
C GLY A 84 21.42 8.34 30.43
N ALA A 85 22.39 8.20 29.54
CA ALA A 85 22.95 9.34 28.82
C ALA A 85 21.93 9.88 27.81
N VAL A 86 21.75 11.20 27.80
CA VAL A 86 20.92 11.89 26.81
C VAL A 86 21.71 11.94 25.50
N THR A 87 21.22 11.24 24.48
CA THR A 87 21.90 11.05 23.19
C THR A 87 21.04 11.53 22.02
N ILE A 88 21.65 12.17 21.03
CA ILE A 88 21.05 12.40 19.70
C ILE A 88 21.45 11.24 18.80
N ASN A 89 20.45 10.44 18.44
CA ASN A 89 20.61 9.19 17.69
C ASN A 89 20.34 9.42 16.20
N TYR A 90 21.20 10.21 15.56
CA TYR A 90 21.05 10.55 14.14
C TYR A 90 21.30 9.35 13.22
N GLY A 91 22.09 8.39 13.68
CA GLY A 91 22.33 7.11 13.02
C GLY A 91 21.05 6.29 12.79
N VAL A 92 20.26 6.11 13.86
CA VAL A 92 18.95 5.43 13.79
C VAL A 92 17.97 6.19 12.90
N PHE A 93 18.01 7.53 12.93
CA PHE A 93 17.20 8.34 12.03
C PHE A 93 17.56 8.11 10.55
N LEU A 94 18.85 8.13 10.21
CA LEU A 94 19.32 7.88 8.85
C LEU A 94 18.97 6.46 8.39
N ASN A 95 19.12 5.47 9.28
CA ASN A 95 18.70 4.09 9.01
C ASN A 95 17.20 3.99 8.72
N ASN A 96 16.36 4.67 9.51
CA ASN A 96 14.91 4.71 9.28
C ASN A 96 14.54 5.42 7.96
N CYS A 97 15.26 6.50 7.59
CA CYS A 97 15.08 7.15 6.30
C CYS A 97 15.45 6.22 5.14
N LEU A 98 16.57 5.49 5.26
CA LEU A 98 16.99 4.50 4.26
C LEU A 98 15.98 3.35 4.16
N ALA A 99 15.52 2.81 5.29
CA ALA A 99 14.50 1.76 5.33
C ALA A 99 13.18 2.23 4.68
N LEU A 100 12.74 3.46 4.96
CA LEU A 100 11.56 4.04 4.31
C LEU A 100 11.73 4.17 2.80
N PHE A 101 12.92 4.57 2.33
CA PHE A 101 13.23 4.64 0.91
C PHE A 101 13.21 3.25 0.25
N ILE A 102 13.81 2.25 0.89
CA ILE A 102 13.81 0.86 0.37
C ILE A 102 12.40 0.29 0.36
N ILE A 103 11.59 0.52 1.40
CA ILE A 103 10.16 0.11 1.43
C ILE A 103 9.37 0.76 0.31
N ALA A 104 9.53 2.07 0.10
CA ALA A 104 8.85 2.77 -0.99
C ALA A 104 9.26 2.21 -2.36
N LEU A 105 10.55 1.95 -2.57
CA LEU A 105 11.06 1.36 -3.80
C LEU A 105 10.55 -0.07 -4.01
N ALA A 106 10.55 -0.90 -2.96
CA ALA A 106 10.05 -2.27 -3.02
C ALA A 106 8.56 -2.32 -3.32
N MET A 107 7.75 -1.49 -2.65
CA MET A 107 6.31 -1.39 -2.95
C MET A 107 6.07 -0.91 -4.38
N PHE A 108 6.85 0.06 -4.86
CA PHE A 108 6.77 0.51 -6.25
C PHE A 108 7.05 -0.61 -7.23
N LEU A 109 8.08 -1.44 -6.99
CA LEU A 109 8.38 -2.60 -7.84
C LEU A 109 7.26 -3.65 -7.81
N ILE A 110 6.71 -3.95 -6.64
CA ILE A 110 5.59 -4.90 -6.52
C ILE A 110 4.36 -4.39 -7.26
N ILE A 111 3.98 -3.12 -7.07
CA ILE A 111 2.84 -2.52 -7.77
C ILE A 111 3.10 -2.50 -9.27
N ARG A 112 4.32 -2.21 -9.71
CA ARG A 112 4.70 -2.25 -11.12
C ARG A 112 4.55 -3.66 -11.71
N ILE A 113 4.99 -4.69 -10.99
CA ILE A 113 4.86 -6.09 -11.43
C ILE A 113 3.39 -6.49 -11.45
N ALA A 114 2.62 -6.17 -10.40
CA ALA A 114 1.20 -6.46 -10.34
C ALA A 114 0.44 -5.79 -11.50
N ASN A 115 0.68 -4.49 -11.74
CA ASN A 115 0.06 -3.78 -12.85
C ASN A 115 0.44 -4.38 -14.22
N HIS A 116 1.67 -4.86 -14.38
CA HIS A 116 2.10 -5.52 -15.62
C HIS A 116 1.41 -6.87 -15.80
N VAL A 117 1.29 -7.66 -14.73
CA VAL A 117 0.61 -8.97 -14.77
C VAL A 117 -0.90 -8.80 -14.96
N ASP A 118 -1.51 -7.77 -14.36
CA ASP A 118 -2.93 -7.45 -14.56
C ASP A 118 -3.19 -7.07 -16.03
N GLU A 119 -2.31 -6.27 -16.64
CA GLU A 119 -2.39 -5.93 -18.08
C GLU A 119 -2.24 -7.19 -18.96
N GLU A 120 -1.30 -8.09 -18.66
CA GLU A 120 -1.15 -9.37 -19.36
C GLU A 120 -2.34 -10.32 -19.16
N LEU A 121 -2.95 -10.32 -17.97
CA LEU A 121 -4.12 -11.14 -17.65
C LEU A 121 -5.37 -10.62 -18.38
N ASP A 122 -5.54 -9.30 -18.46
CA ASP A 122 -6.59 -8.65 -19.24
C ASP A 122 -6.42 -8.91 -20.75
N GLU A 123 -5.19 -8.96 -21.26
CA GLU A 123 -4.91 -9.34 -22.66
C GLU A 123 -5.17 -10.83 -22.92
N ALA A 124 -4.87 -11.72 -21.96
CA ALA A 124 -4.99 -13.17 -22.14
C ALA A 124 -6.39 -13.73 -21.85
N PHE A 125 -7.16 -13.10 -20.96
CA PHE A 125 -8.46 -13.60 -20.48
C PHE A 125 -9.56 -12.55 -20.41
N GLY A 126 -9.26 -11.27 -20.67
CA GLY A 126 -10.23 -10.18 -20.64
C GLY A 126 -10.97 -9.99 -21.97
N ASP A 127 -12.17 -9.41 -21.90
CA ASP A 127 -12.86 -8.82 -23.04
C ASP A 127 -12.09 -7.55 -23.46
N THR A 128 -10.97 -7.72 -24.18
CA THR A 128 -10.16 -6.60 -24.65
C THR A 128 -11.06 -5.57 -25.37
N PRO A 129 -11.14 -4.31 -24.89
CA PRO A 129 -11.84 -3.26 -25.61
C PRO A 129 -11.19 -3.13 -26.99
N PRO A 130 -11.95 -3.14 -28.10
CA PRO A 130 -11.37 -3.02 -29.42
C PRO A 130 -10.49 -1.77 -29.53
N PRO A 131 -9.36 -1.84 -30.26
CA PRO A 131 -8.42 -0.72 -30.36
C PRO A 131 -9.13 0.55 -30.81
N GLY A 132 -9.16 1.58 -29.95
CA GLY A 132 -9.73 2.90 -30.25
C GLY A 132 -11.02 3.26 -29.52
N GLU A 133 -11.62 2.36 -28.73
CA GLU A 133 -12.74 2.71 -27.84
C GLU A 133 -12.24 3.08 -26.43
N PRO A 134 -12.67 4.21 -25.84
CA PRO A 134 -12.35 4.52 -24.45
C PRO A 134 -13.02 3.49 -23.52
N THR A 135 -12.37 3.11 -22.42
CA THR A 135 -12.89 2.13 -21.46
C THR A 135 -14.13 2.65 -20.71
N GLU A 136 -14.21 3.96 -20.49
CA GLU A 136 -15.28 4.60 -19.72
C GLU A 136 -15.96 5.73 -20.50
N LYS A 137 -17.27 5.91 -20.25
CA LYS A 137 -18.02 7.13 -20.57
C LYS A 137 -18.67 7.71 -19.32
N LYS A 138 -19.01 9.00 -19.33
CA LYS A 138 -19.84 9.60 -18.28
C LYS A 138 -21.32 9.37 -18.59
N CYS A 139 -22.09 8.99 -17.59
CA CYS A 139 -23.56 8.95 -17.71
C CYS A 139 -24.11 10.37 -17.89
N ASP A 140 -25.01 10.58 -18.86
CA ASP A 140 -25.61 11.89 -19.13
C ASP A 140 -26.49 12.40 -17.99
N PHE A 141 -27.06 11.49 -17.19
CA PHE A 141 -28.02 11.81 -16.14
C PHE A 141 -27.34 12.02 -14.77
N CYS A 142 -26.57 11.04 -14.30
CA CYS A 142 -25.97 11.08 -12.96
C CYS A 142 -24.49 11.46 -12.95
N ARG A 143 -23.86 11.64 -14.12
CA ARG A 143 -22.43 12.00 -14.29
C ARG A 143 -21.41 11.02 -13.72
N THR A 144 -21.84 9.89 -13.16
CA THR A 144 -20.98 8.77 -12.75
C THR A 144 -20.28 8.17 -13.96
N LYS A 145 -19.03 7.72 -13.78
CA LYS A 145 -18.26 6.97 -14.78
C LYS A 145 -18.82 5.55 -14.90
N ILE A 146 -19.04 5.10 -16.13
CA ILE A 146 -19.61 3.79 -16.47
C ILE A 146 -18.85 3.21 -17.66
N ALA A 147 -18.94 1.89 -17.86
CA ALA A 147 -18.36 1.24 -19.03
C ALA A 147 -18.88 1.89 -20.33
N TYR A 148 -17.99 2.10 -21.29
CA TYR A 148 -18.32 2.76 -22.57
C TYR A 148 -19.47 2.07 -23.30
N ARG A 149 -19.53 0.75 -23.21
CA ARG A 149 -20.53 -0.12 -23.86
C ARG A 149 -21.82 -0.29 -23.06
N ALA A 150 -21.95 0.34 -21.89
CA ALA A 150 -23.14 0.20 -21.05
C ALA A 150 -24.38 0.86 -21.69
N THR A 151 -25.46 0.08 -21.80
CA THR A 151 -26.80 0.52 -22.26
C THR A 151 -27.70 0.99 -21.12
N ARG A 152 -27.38 0.60 -19.87
CA ARG A 152 -28.04 1.07 -18.65
C ARG A 152 -27.02 1.49 -17.60
N CYS A 153 -27.30 2.59 -16.91
CA CYS A 153 -26.46 3.05 -15.80
C CYS A 153 -26.73 2.21 -14.53
N PRO A 154 -25.71 1.65 -13.85
CA PRO A 154 -25.90 0.92 -12.60
C PRO A 154 -26.29 1.82 -11.43
N HIS A 155 -25.93 3.12 -11.47
CA HIS A 155 -26.18 4.05 -10.37
C HIS A 155 -27.58 4.66 -10.41
N CYS A 156 -28.00 5.19 -11.57
CA CYS A 156 -29.30 5.85 -11.72
C CYS A 156 -30.31 5.09 -12.59
N THR A 157 -29.97 3.90 -13.10
CA THR A 157 -30.85 3.01 -13.89
C THR A 157 -31.37 3.58 -15.22
N SER A 158 -30.92 4.77 -15.62
CA SER A 158 -31.28 5.40 -16.89
C SER A 158 -30.76 4.60 -18.09
N GLN A 159 -31.53 4.59 -19.17
CA GLN A 159 -31.09 4.05 -20.45
C GLN A 159 -30.19 5.07 -21.15
N LEU A 160 -29.09 4.60 -21.71
CA LEU A 160 -28.07 5.42 -22.35
C LEU A 160 -27.92 4.98 -23.80
N SER A 161 -27.80 5.94 -24.71
CA SER A 161 -27.44 5.64 -26.10
C SER A 161 -25.99 5.17 -26.16
N VAL A 162 -25.76 4.11 -26.95
CA VAL A 162 -24.44 3.57 -27.24
C VAL A 162 -24.19 3.75 -28.75
N PRO A 163 -22.98 4.08 -29.22
CA PRO A 163 -22.72 4.26 -30.65
C PRO A 163 -23.10 3.01 -31.48
N ASP A 164 -23.63 3.22 -32.69
CA ASP A 164 -24.14 2.14 -33.56
C ASP A 164 -23.10 1.06 -33.87
N ALA A 165 -21.81 1.41 -33.86
CA ALA A 165 -20.71 0.46 -34.04
C ALA A 165 -20.69 -0.59 -32.91
N VAL A 166 -20.92 -0.16 -31.67
CA VAL A 166 -20.95 -1.02 -30.47
C VAL A 166 -22.30 -1.75 -30.35
N ALA A 167 -23.41 -1.09 -30.71
CA ALA A 167 -24.74 -1.71 -30.67
C ALA A 167 -24.89 -2.91 -31.61
N ARG A 168 -24.05 -3.00 -32.66
CA ARG A 168 -24.00 -4.11 -33.62
C ARG A 168 -23.05 -5.25 -33.23
N ASP A 169 -22.22 -5.05 -32.19
CA ASP A 169 -21.29 -6.05 -31.69
C ASP A 169 -22.06 -7.10 -30.87
N ARG A 170 -22.25 -8.31 -31.45
CA ARG A 170 -23.01 -9.41 -30.84
C ARG A 170 -22.28 -10.12 -29.70
N SER A 171 -21.00 -9.83 -29.47
CA SER A 171 -20.20 -10.42 -28.39
C SER A 171 -20.76 -10.09 -26.99
N LEU A 172 -21.48 -8.97 -26.84
CA LEU A 172 -22.07 -8.50 -25.58
C LEU A 172 -23.48 -9.04 -25.33
N ALA A 173 -24.14 -9.55 -26.36
CA ALA A 173 -25.37 -10.28 -26.19
C ALA A 173 -24.96 -11.70 -25.81
N GLY A 174 -25.04 -12.06 -24.53
CA GLY A 174 -24.87 -13.43 -24.05
C GLY A 174 -25.91 -14.41 -24.59
N GLY A 175 -26.06 -14.47 -25.91
CA GLY A 175 -26.68 -15.57 -26.63
C GLY A 175 -25.64 -16.70 -26.74
N PRO A 176 -26.08 -17.96 -26.69
CA PRO A 176 -25.18 -19.10 -26.75
C PRO A 176 -24.33 -19.00 -28.00
N THR A 177 -23.01 -19.04 -27.81
CA THR A 177 -22.05 -19.38 -28.86
C THR A 177 -22.49 -20.73 -29.42
N SER A 178 -22.90 -20.74 -30.68
CA SER A 178 -23.30 -21.94 -31.44
C SER A 178 -22.21 -23.00 -31.43
#